data_AF-A0A4S0QKU7-F1
#
_entry.id   AF-A0A4S0QKU7-F1
#
_cell.length_a   1.000
_cell.length_b   1.000
_cell.length_c   1.000
_cell.angle_alpha   90.00
_cell.angle_beta   90.00
_cell.angle_gamma   90.00
#
_symmetry.space_group_name_H-M   'P 1'
#
loop_
_entity.id
_entity.type
_entity.pdbx_description
1 polymer ?
#
loop_
_entity_poly.entity_id
_entity_poly.type
_entity_poly.pdbx_seq_one_letter_code
_entity_poly.pdbx_strand_id
1 'polypeptide(L)'
;MVKTAKRPSGKSAIIHDQKLVRGNGGELHQIAGDDNAVLTTAQGGLVSDDQNSLRIGERGPTVLEDFHFREKIFHFDRSGKRRVG
;
A
#
# COMPACT_ATOMS: atom_id res chain seq x y z
N MET A 1 -22.93 -10.92 -1.49
CA MET A 1 -21.91 -11.38 -0.51
C MET A 1 -20.74 -10.42 -0.54
N VAL A 2 -20.66 -9.49 0.41
CA VAL A 2 -19.48 -8.61 0.56
C VAL A 2 -18.41 -9.45 1.26
N LYS A 3 -17.32 -9.78 0.55
CA LYS A 3 -16.14 -10.41 1.15
C LYS A 3 -15.54 -9.41 2.13
N THR A 4 -15.78 -9.63 3.42
CA THR A 4 -15.14 -8.86 4.49
C THR A 4 -13.65 -9.17 4.44
N ALA A 5 -12.83 -8.20 4.05
CA ALA A 5 -11.38 -8.31 4.12
C ALA A 5 -11.00 -8.59 5.58
N LYS A 6 -10.31 -9.70 5.82
CA LYS A 6 -9.85 -10.12 7.15
C LYS A 6 -8.86 -9.06 7.65
N ARG A 7 -9.28 -8.23 8.61
CA ARG A 7 -8.39 -7.23 9.23
C ARG A 7 -7.16 -7.96 9.79
N PRO A 8 -5.94 -7.55 9.42
CA PRO A 8 -4.75 -8.11 10.06
C PRO A 8 -4.82 -7.78 11.55
N SER A 9 -4.69 -8.79 12.41
CA SER A 9 -4.75 -8.66 13.89
C SER A 9 -3.48 -8.03 14.48
N GLY A 10 -2.84 -7.17 13.70
CA GLY A 10 -1.54 -6.58 13.99
C GLY A 10 -1.61 -5.59 15.13
N LYS A 11 -0.53 -5.50 15.91
CA LYS A 11 -0.39 -4.46 16.94
C LYS A 11 -0.37 -3.09 16.25
N SER A 12 -1.13 -2.12 16.78
CA SER A 12 -1.09 -0.75 16.27
C SER A 12 0.29 -0.15 16.56
N ALA A 13 0.87 0.50 15.55
CA ALA A 13 2.11 1.24 15.63
C ALA A 13 1.85 2.69 15.22
N ILE A 14 2.44 3.64 15.93
CA ILE A 14 2.39 5.06 15.56
C ILE A 14 3.78 5.43 15.07
N ILE A 15 3.87 5.93 13.84
CA ILE A 15 5.09 6.47 13.27
C ILE A 15 4.78 7.89 12.83
N HIS A 16 5.48 8.86 13.43
CA HIS A 16 5.19 10.29 13.26
C HIS A 16 3.70 10.58 13.54
N ASP A 17 2.97 11.02 12.53
CA ASP A 17 1.56 11.38 12.50
C ASP A 17 0.66 10.24 11.99
N GLN A 18 1.22 9.12 11.56
CA GLN A 18 0.48 8.01 10.97
C GLN A 18 0.25 6.86 11.95
N LYS A 19 -1.01 6.39 12.02
CA LYS A 19 -1.40 5.17 12.73
C LYS A 19 -1.41 4.00 11.75
N LEU A 20 -0.53 3.03 12.02
CA LEU A 20 -0.28 1.87 11.17
C LEU A 20 -0.60 0.58 11.94
N VAL A 21 -0.76 -0.52 11.19
CA VAL A 21 -0.96 -1.86 11.75
C VAL A 21 0.26 -2.73 11.43
N ARG A 22 0.90 -3.32 12.44
CA ARG A 22 2.06 -4.19 12.22
C ARG A 22 1.63 -5.61 11.85
N GLY A 23 1.98 -6.04 10.64
CA GLY A 23 1.76 -7.38 10.12
C GLY A 23 2.66 -8.44 10.76
N ASN A 24 2.41 -9.70 10.42
CA ASN A 24 3.10 -10.85 10.99
C ASN A 24 4.59 -10.93 10.59
N GLY A 25 4.93 -10.51 9.37
CA GLY A 25 6.31 -10.49 8.89
C GLY A 25 7.14 -9.33 9.45
N GLY A 26 6.51 -8.45 10.24
CA GLY A 26 7.07 -7.23 10.83
C GLY A 26 6.81 -5.95 10.03
N GLU A 27 6.17 -6.07 8.87
CA GLU A 27 5.77 -4.97 7.99
C GLU A 27 4.69 -4.07 8.61
N LEU A 28 4.55 -2.87 8.08
CA LEU A 28 3.58 -1.88 8.55
C LEU A 28 2.56 -1.61 7.46
N HIS A 29 1.29 -1.81 7.77
CA HIS A 29 0.18 -1.56 6.86
C HIS A 29 -0.46 -0.21 7.17
N GLN A 30 -0.50 0.64 6.15
CA GLN A 30 -1.35 1.83 6.17
C GLN A 30 -2.71 1.43 5.62
N ILE A 31 -3.73 1.40 6.47
CA ILE A 31 -5.09 1.01 6.09
C ILE A 31 -5.95 2.27 6.10
N ALA A 32 -6.73 2.45 5.03
CA ALA A 32 -7.70 3.54 4.94
C ALA A 32 -8.77 3.41 6.05
N GLY A 33 -9.09 4.51 6.72
CA GLY A 33 -9.98 4.53 7.89
C GLY A 33 -10.23 5.96 8.37
N ASP A 34 -10.90 6.13 9.51
CA ASP A 34 -11.39 7.45 9.96
C ASP A 34 -10.29 8.54 10.03
N ASP A 35 -9.08 8.16 10.46
CA ASP A 35 -7.94 9.07 10.59
C ASP A 35 -7.03 9.13 9.34
N ASN A 36 -7.21 8.21 8.37
CA ASN A 36 -6.33 8.04 7.22
C ASN A 36 -7.12 8.19 5.91
N ALA A 37 -6.74 9.16 5.07
CA ALA A 37 -7.38 9.39 3.77
C ALA A 37 -7.41 8.12 2.90
N VAL A 38 -8.55 7.90 2.24
CA VAL A 38 -8.70 6.84 1.25
C VAL A 38 -7.90 7.21 0.01
N LEU A 39 -6.92 6.38 -0.33
CA LEU A 39 -6.10 6.56 -1.53
C LEU A 39 -6.73 5.86 -2.73
N THR A 40 -6.48 6.42 -3.92
CA THR A 40 -6.96 5.85 -5.18
C THR A 40 -5.84 5.77 -6.21
N THR A 41 -5.92 4.78 -7.11
CA THR A 41 -5.11 4.75 -8.33
C THR A 41 -5.54 5.86 -9.29
N ALA A 42 -4.79 6.10 -10.37
CA ALA A 42 -5.13 7.12 -11.35
C ALA A 42 -6.45 6.85 -12.09
N GLN A 43 -6.91 5.60 -12.12
CA GLN A 43 -8.21 5.20 -12.68
C GLN A 43 -9.32 5.16 -11.63
N GLY A 44 -9.05 5.63 -10.41
CA GLY A 44 -10.03 5.73 -9.32
C GLY A 44 -10.25 4.43 -8.54
N GLY A 45 -9.40 3.42 -8.71
CA GLY A 45 -9.46 2.19 -7.92
C GLY A 45 -9.03 2.43 -6.48
N LEU A 46 -9.79 1.92 -5.50
CA LEU A 46 -9.44 2.08 -4.08
C LEU A 46 -8.14 1.34 -3.74
N VAL A 47 -7.25 2.01 -3.02
CA VAL A 47 -5.97 1.47 -2.55
C VAL A 47 -6.10 1.14 -1.07
N SER A 48 -5.98 -0.16 -0.74
CA SER A 48 -6.08 -0.62 0.64
C SER A 48 -4.78 -0.47 1.44
N ASP A 49 -3.63 -0.51 0.76
CA ASP A 49 -2.30 -0.37 1.34
C ASP A 49 -1.34 0.14 0.27
N ASP A 50 -0.73 1.29 0.51
CA ASP A 50 0.20 1.96 -0.42
C ASP A 50 1.68 1.79 -0.04
N GLN A 51 1.95 1.15 1.11
CA GLN A 51 3.30 0.98 1.66
C GLN A 51 3.88 -0.40 1.40
N ASN A 52 3.05 -1.39 1.08
CA ASN A 52 3.49 -2.77 0.84
C ASN A 52 3.05 -3.28 -0.53
N SER A 53 3.91 -4.08 -1.15
CA SER A 53 3.59 -4.82 -2.38
C SER A 53 2.89 -6.14 -2.05
N LEU A 54 2.07 -6.62 -2.99
CA LEU A 54 1.51 -7.95 -2.97
C LEU A 54 2.61 -9.01 -3.14
N ARG A 55 2.66 -9.97 -2.22
CA ARG A 55 3.70 -11.00 -2.14
C ARG A 55 3.12 -12.38 -1.87
N ILE A 56 3.84 -13.43 -2.29
CA ILE A 56 3.52 -14.82 -1.94
C ILE A 56 4.10 -15.13 -0.56
N GLY A 57 3.31 -14.97 0.49
CA GLY A 57 3.73 -15.15 1.88
C GLY A 57 4.39 -13.90 2.48
N GLU A 58 4.53 -13.86 3.80
CA GLU A 58 4.91 -12.66 4.58
C GLU A 58 6.27 -12.07 4.17
N ARG A 59 7.22 -12.93 3.77
CA ARG A 59 8.57 -12.54 3.31
C ARG A 59 8.94 -13.15 1.96
N GLY A 60 7.93 -13.51 1.16
CA GLY A 60 8.16 -14.07 -0.16
C GLY A 60 8.29 -13.03 -1.26
N PRO A 61 8.43 -13.48 -2.52
CA PRO A 61 8.63 -12.60 -3.66
C PRO A 61 7.39 -11.76 -3.96
N THR A 62 7.60 -10.55 -4.51
CA THR A 62 6.53 -9.69 -5.03
C THR A 62 5.98 -10.27 -6.34
N VAL A 63 4.65 -10.19 -6.51
CA VAL A 63 3.96 -10.70 -7.69
C VAL A 63 3.76 -9.60 -8.72
N LEU A 64 3.89 -9.93 -10.00
CA LEU A 64 3.64 -9.00 -11.12
C LEU A 64 2.17 -8.57 -11.25
N GLU A 65 1.24 -9.28 -10.63
CA GLU A 65 -0.18 -8.94 -10.65
C GLU A 65 -0.52 -7.73 -9.78
N ASP A 66 0.43 -7.24 -8.97
CA ASP A 66 0.29 -6.00 -8.22
C ASP A 66 0.20 -4.79 -9.16
N PHE A 67 -1.02 -4.43 -9.53
CA PHE A 67 -1.28 -3.33 -10.46
C PHE A 67 -0.96 -1.98 -9.83
N HIS A 68 -1.36 -1.77 -8.58
CA HIS A 68 -1.15 -0.52 -7.84
C HIS A 68 0.35 -0.19 -7.71
N PHE A 69 1.15 -1.17 -7.29
CA PHE A 69 2.60 -1.01 -7.20
C PHE A 69 3.23 -0.66 -8.55
N ARG A 70 2.89 -1.40 -9.61
CA ARG A 70 3.43 -1.16 -10.96
C ARG A 70 3.07 0.24 -11.46
N GLU A 71 1.82 0.66 -11.27
CA GLU A 71 1.38 1.99 -11.66
C GLU A 71 2.19 3.08 -10.95
N LYS A 72 2.37 2.96 -9.62
CA LYS A 72 3.15 3.90 -8.82
C LYS A 72 4.60 4.01 -9.29
N ILE A 73 5.26 2.89 -9.57
CA ILE A 73 6.63 2.89 -10.10
C ILE A 73 6.70 3.49 -11.50
N PHE A 74 5.79 3.14 -12.41
CA PHE A 74 5.76 3.72 -13.75
C PHE A 74 5.45 5.22 -13.72
N HIS A 75 4.63 5.69 -12.80
CA HIS A 75 4.39 7.12 -12.62
C HIS A 75 5.66 7.82 -12.12
N PHE A 76 6.33 7.26 -11.12
CA PHE A 76 7.58 7.80 -10.57
C PHE A 76 8.67 7.88 -11.64
N ASP A 77 8.94 6.78 -12.36
CA ASP A 77 9.95 6.69 -13.41
C ASP A 77 9.72 7.74 -14.52
N ARG A 78 8.47 7.98 -14.89
CA ARG A 78 8.10 9.03 -15.86
C ARG A 78 8.23 10.44 -15.30
N SER A 79 7.85 10.66 -14.03
CA SER A 79 7.91 11.97 -13.38
C SER A 79 9.35 12.46 -13.09
N GLY A 80 10.30 11.52 -12.97
CA GLY A 80 11.72 11.81 -12.75
C GLY A 80 12.43 12.48 -13.93
N LYS A 81 11.83 12.47 -15.13
CA LYS A 81 12.35 13.16 -16.33
C LYS A 81 11.84 14.59 -16.46
N ARG A 82 11.91 15.41 -15.40
CA ARG A 82 11.92 16.87 -15.59
C ARG A 82 13.33 17.26 -16.01
N ARG A 83 13.48 17.64 -17.29
CA ARG A 83 14.70 18.21 -17.86
C ARG A 83 15.24 19.28 -16.92
N VAL A 84 16.47 19.07 -16.46
CA VAL A 84 17.33 20.17 -16.02
C VAL A 84 17.61 20.98 -17.29
N GLY A 85 17.10 22.21 -17.31
CA GLY A 85 17.44 23.25 -18.27
C GLY A 85 18.03 24.42 -17.49
#